data_AF-M6CWT0-F1
#
_entry.id   AF-M6CWT0-F1
#
_cell.length_a   1.000
_cell.length_b   1.000
_cell.length_c   1.000
_cell.angle_alpha   90.00
_cell.angle_beta   90.00
_cell.angle_gamma   90.00
#
_symmetry.space_group_name_H-M   'P 1'
#
loop_
_entity.id
_entity.type
_entity.pdbx_description
1 polymer ?
#
loop_
_entity_poly.entity_id
_entity_poly.type
_entity_poly.pdbx_seq_one_letter_code
_entity_poly.pdbx_strand_id
1 'polypeptide(L)' 'MKFNFKRRSGYPSSPSSEFLLVEFMNERKTLAEHSENLPKYLQNKLQSLNKAKLKKYAESFGKVAVKKELEQLLSNT' A
#
# COMPACT_ATOMS: atom_id res chain seq x y z
N MET A 1 4.19 -29.53 -15.03
CA MET A 1 4.90 -28.36 -14.47
C MET A 1 4.26 -27.98 -13.14
N LYS A 2 5.05 -27.70 -12.09
CA LYS A 2 4.55 -27.08 -10.85
C LYS A 2 4.88 -25.59 -10.88
N PHE A 3 3.87 -24.73 -10.83
CA PHE A 3 4.05 -23.30 -10.65
C PHE A 3 4.17 -23.01 -9.16
N ASN A 4 5.21 -22.27 -8.79
CA ASN A 4 5.40 -21.79 -7.42
C ASN A 4 5.34 -20.27 -7.44
N PHE A 5 4.39 -19.68 -6.72
CA PHE A 5 4.32 -18.24 -6.54
C PHE A 5 5.39 -17.82 -5.52
N LYS A 6 6.49 -17.25 -6.04
CA LYS A 6 7.57 -16.74 -5.20
C LYS A 6 7.28 -15.29 -4.83
N ARG A 7 7.33 -14.98 -3.53
CA ARG A 7 7.29 -13.58 -3.06
C ARG A 7 8.64 -12.92 -3.33
N ARG A 8 8.62 -11.60 -3.53
CA ARG A 8 9.86 -10.82 -3.64
C ARG A 8 10.65 -10.92 -2.33
N SER A 9 11.97 -10.83 -2.44
CA SER A 9 12.84 -10.83 -1.26
C SER A 9 12.48 -9.67 -0.33
N GLY A 10 12.57 -9.90 0.98
CA GLY A 10 12.24 -8.92 2.01
C GLY A 10 10.74 -8.74 2.30
N TYR A 11 9.84 -9.37 1.54
CA TYR A 11 8.41 -9.29 1.81
C TYR A 11 8.07 -9.99 3.13
N PRO A 12 7.09 -9.49 3.89
CA PRO A 12 6.69 -10.11 5.15
C PRO A 12 6.16 -11.53 4.94
N SER A 13 6.39 -12.40 5.93
CA SER A 13 5.88 -13.78 5.94
C SER A 13 4.35 -13.84 6.01
N SER A 14 3.72 -12.85 6.64
CA SER A 14 2.28 -12.61 6.63
C SER A 14 2.00 -11.15 6.26
N PRO A 15 1.31 -10.86 5.15
CA PRO A 15 1.04 -9.50 4.72
C PRO A 15 0.00 -8.85 5.64
N SER A 16 0.34 -7.70 6.22
CA SER A 16 -0.63 -6.90 6.99
C SER A 16 -1.35 -5.90 6.09
N SER A 17 -2.46 -5.35 6.57
CA SER A 17 -3.25 -4.35 5.83
C SER A 17 -2.42 -3.12 5.41
N GLU A 18 -1.46 -2.71 6.23
CA GLU A 18 -0.55 -1.61 5.91
C GLU A 18 0.37 -1.94 4.73
N PHE A 19 0.94 -3.15 4.73
CA PHE A 19 1.77 -3.62 3.63
C PHE A 19 0.96 -3.73 2.33
N LEU A 20 -0.24 -4.31 2.41
CA LEU A 20 -1.13 -4.46 1.28
C LEU A 20 -1.60 -3.12 0.72
N LEU A 21 -1.81 -2.10 1.57
CA LEU A 21 -2.15 -0.77 1.11
C LEU A 21 -1.02 -0.14 0.27
N VAL A 22 0.24 -0.29 0.71
CA VAL A 22 1.40 0.21 -0.04
C VAL A 22 1.51 -0.51 -1.40
N GLU A 23 1.38 -1.84 -1.41
CA GLU A 23 1.42 -2.62 -2.65
C GLU A 23 0.26 -2.29 -3.59
N PHE A 24 -0.95 -2.12 -3.05
CA PHE A 24 -2.09 -1.66 -3.84
C PHE A 24 -1.78 -0.28 -4.45
N MET A 25 -1.30 0.68 -3.66
CA MET A 25 -1.00 2.03 -4.17
C MET A 25 0.11 2.03 -5.21
N ASN A 26 1.08 1.10 -5.11
CA ASN A 26 2.16 0.91 -6.08
C ASN A 26 1.64 0.48 -7.45
N GLU A 27 0.60 -0.35 -7.49
CA GLU A 27 0.11 -1.00 -8.71
C GLU A 27 -1.28 -0.49 -9.15
N ARG A 28 -1.98 0.33 -8.38
CA ARG A 28 -3.38 0.73 -8.66
C ARG A 28 -3.64 1.30 -10.06
N LYS A 29 -2.63 1.92 -10.70
CA LYS A 29 -2.76 2.47 -12.07
C LYS A 29 -2.71 1.40 -13.17
N THR A 30 -2.23 0.20 -12.83
CA THR A 30 -2.13 -0.96 -13.73
C THR A 30 -3.26 -1.96 -13.50
N LEU A 31 -4.06 -1.77 -12.44
CA LEU A 31 -5.25 -2.56 -12.18
C LEU A 31 -6.33 -2.23 -13.21
N ALA A 32 -7.02 -3.28 -13.68
CA ALA A 32 -8.12 -3.12 -14.62
C ALA A 32 -9.36 -2.50 -13.96
N GLU A 33 -9.49 -2.61 -12.65
CA GLU A 33 -10.60 -2.01 -11.91
C GLU A 33 -10.42 -0.50 -11.71
N HIS A 34 -11.38 0.27 -12.19
CA HIS A 34 -11.54 1.67 -11.81
C HIS A 34 -12.45 1.78 -10.58
N SER A 35 -11.85 2.08 -9.43
CA SER A 35 -12.62 2.42 -8.24
C SER A 35 -13.16 3.85 -8.34
N GLU A 36 -14.48 3.96 -8.49
CA GLU A 36 -15.17 5.21 -8.18
C GLU A 36 -14.92 5.53 -6.68
N ASN A 37 -14.60 6.79 -6.37
CA ASN A 37 -14.38 7.29 -5.01
C ASN A 37 -13.17 6.72 -4.23
N LEU A 38 -12.14 6.24 -4.93
CA LEU A 38 -10.90 5.75 -4.31
C LEU A 38 -10.31 6.69 -3.23
N PRO A 39 -10.26 8.02 -3.41
CA PRO A 39 -9.73 8.93 -2.38
C PRO A 39 -10.46 8.82 -1.04
N LYS A 40 -11.79 8.70 -1.06
CA LYS A 40 -12.61 8.57 0.16
C LYS A 40 -12.36 7.23 0.83
N TYR A 41 -12.26 6.15 0.06
CA TYR A 41 -11.94 4.83 0.59
C TYR A 41 -10.56 4.80 1.24
N LEU A 42 -9.55 5.41 0.60
CA LEU A 42 -8.20 5.51 1.15
C LEU A 42 -8.18 6.28 2.47
N GLN A 43 -8.86 7.42 2.56
CA GLN A 43 -8.97 8.19 3.80
C GLN A 43 -9.60 7.37 4.94
N ASN A 44 -10.74 6.72 4.69
CA ASN A 44 -11.39 5.87 5.69
C ASN A 44 -10.50 4.70 6.10
N LYS A 45 -9.81 4.07 5.13
CA LYS A 45 -8.93 2.95 5.42
C LYS A 45 -7.76 3.39 6.29
N LEU A 46 -7.14 4.54 6.00
CA LEU A 46 -6.01 5.08 6.76
C LEU A 46 -6.34 5.27 8.25
N GLN A 47 -7.57 5.67 8.59
CA GLN A 47 -8.01 5.81 9.98
C GLN A 47 -7.96 4.50 10.77
N SER A 48 -8.12 3.36 10.09
CA SER A 48 -8.11 2.02 10.71
C SER A 48 -6.73 1.36 10.79
N LEU A 49 -5.70 1.99 10.21
CA LEU A 49 -4.38 1.39 10.06
C LEU A 49 -3.39 1.88 11.10
N ASN A 50 -2.38 1.05 11.39
CA ASN A 50 -1.26 1.49 12.21
C ASN A 50 -0.36 2.44 11.40
N LYS A 51 -0.44 3.74 11.68
CA LYS A 51 0.31 4.80 10.96
C LYS A 51 1.83 4.56 10.95
N ALA A 52 2.43 4.12 12.06
CA ALA A 52 3.86 3.87 12.15
C ALA A 52 4.31 2.69 11.28
N LYS A 53 3.52 1.60 11.29
CA LYS A 53 3.78 0.42 10.45
C LYS A 53 3.58 0.73 8.97
N LEU A 54 2.56 1.52 8.63
CA LEU A 54 2.33 2.00 7.28
C LEU A 54 3.48 2.85 6.76
N LYS A 55 3.97 3.81 7.57
CA LYS A 55 5.13 4.64 7.22
C LYS A 55 6.37 3.77 6.95
N LYS A 56 6.66 2.80 7.82
CA LYS A 56 7.78 1.86 7.64
C LYS A 56 7.67 1.07 6.34
N TYR A 57 6.49 0.56 5.99
CA TYR A 57 6.29 -0.15 4.74
C TYR A 57 6.36 0.76 3.51
N ALA A 58 5.83 1.98 3.60
CA ALA A 58 5.94 2.97 2.53
C ALA A 58 7.41 3.30 2.22
N GLU A 59 8.23 3.50 3.26
CA GLU A 59 9.68 3.75 3.12
C GLU A 59 10.41 2.57 2.47
N SER A 60 10.06 1.34 2.85
CA SER A 60 10.75 0.12 2.41
C SER A 60 10.31 -0.37 1.02
N PHE A 61 9.02 -0.27 0.69
CA PHE A 61 8.42 -0.91 -0.48
C PHE A 61 7.67 0.06 -1.41
N GLY A 62 7.40 1.29 -0.98
CA GLY A 62 6.69 2.27 -1.80
C GLY A 62 7.52 2.77 -2.98
N LYS A 63 6.89 2.93 -4.15
CA LYS A 63 7.45 3.71 -5.26
C LYS A 63 7.52 5.19 -4.87
N VAL A 64 8.40 5.98 -5.48
CA VAL A 64 8.63 7.40 -5.13
C VAL A 64 7.33 8.21 -5.08
N ALA A 65 6.42 8.01 -6.04
CA ALA A 65 5.12 8.68 -6.05
C ALA A 65 4.23 8.28 -4.86
N VAL A 66 4.20 6.99 -4.52
CA VAL A 66 3.42 6.46 -3.39
C VAL A 66 3.97 6.96 -2.06
N LYS A 67 5.30 7.05 -1.92
CA LYS A 67 5.92 7.63 -0.72
C LYS A 67 5.44 9.06 -0.47
N LYS A 68 5.51 9.92 -1.49
CA LYS A 68 5.06 11.33 -1.41
C LYS A 68 3.57 11.44 -1.10
N GLU A 69 2.76 10.61 -1.75
CA GLU A 69 1.31 10.60 -1.56
C GLU A 69 0.92 10.15 -0.14
N LEU A 70 1.52 9.06 0.36
CA LEU A 70 1.27 8.58 1.72
C LEU A 70 1.77 9.57 2.77
N GLU A 71 2.91 10.22 2.54
CA GLU A 71 3.42 11.27 3.42
C GLU A 71 2.43 12.43 3.54
N GLN A 72 1.91 12.92 2.41
CA GLN A 72 0.89 13.98 2.40
C GLN A 72 -0.43 13.54 3.05
N LEU A 73 -0.86 12.30 2.81
CA LEU A 73 -2.08 11.79 3.44
C LEU A 73 -1.92 11.65 4.95
N LEU A 74 -0.76 11.17 5.41
CA LEU A 74 -0.46 11.00 6.83
C LEU A 74 -0.24 12.33 7.57
N SER A 75 0.21 13.38 6.89
CA SER A 75 0.31 14.73 7.49
C SER A 75 -1.05 15.40 7.67
N ASN A 76 -2.05 15.01 6.88
CA ASN A 76 -3.39 15.60 6.88
C ASN A 76 -4.40 14.82 7.75
N THR A 77 -3.96 13.77 8.47
CA THR A 77 -4.82 12.88 9.28
C THR A 77 -4.38 12.86 10.73
#